data_AF-A0A352V2B3-F1
#
_entry.id   AF-A0A352V2B3-F1
#
_cell.length_a   1.000
_cell.length_b   1.000
_cell.length_c   1.000
_cell.angle_alpha   90.00
_cell.angle_beta   90.00
_cell.angle_gamma   90.00
#
_symmetry.space_group_name_H-M   'P 1'
#
loop_
_entity.id
_entity.type
_entity.pdbx_description
1 polymer ?
#
loop_
_entity_poly.entity_id
_entity_poly.type
_entity_poly.pdbx_seq_one_letter_code
_entity_poly.pdbx_strand_id
1 'polypeptide(L)'
;MSLFARITGWVVLIFGLLYFFIPLAGLTEFSLKARRGVYSLDAYAKVINDPEFQATFSFSVMMALATIVIGVLLVVPTAFWVRLKMPWARPYVEFVTLLPLVIPAIVIVFGYIRLYNTSSFLPL
;
A
#
# COMPACT_ATOMS: atom_id res chain seq x y z
N MET A 1 14.36 24.81 -24.50
CA MET A 1 13.70 25.19 -23.23
C MET A 1 14.27 26.53 -22.79
N SER A 2 13.42 27.52 -22.53
CA SER A 2 13.87 28.80 -21.98
C SER A 2 14.55 28.59 -20.62
N LEU A 3 15.55 29.41 -20.30
CA LEU A 3 16.23 29.38 -19.00
C LEU A 3 15.21 29.46 -17.83
N PHE A 4 14.15 30.25 -18.02
CA PHE A 4 13.01 30.37 -17.12
C PHE A 4 12.30 29.03 -16.86
N ALA A 5 11.99 28.25 -17.90
CA ALA A 5 11.34 26.95 -17.77
C ALA A 5 12.22 25.90 -17.04
N ARG A 6 13.54 26.01 -17.15
CA ARG A 6 14.47 25.14 -16.40
C ARG A 6 14.48 25.50 -14.92
N ILE A 7 14.54 26.79 -14.60
CA ILE A 7 14.54 27.27 -13.21
C ILE A 7 13.22 26.90 -12.53
N THR A 8 12.07 27.13 -13.18
CA THR A 8 10.77 26.75 -12.61
C THR A 8 10.66 25.24 -12.38
N GLY A 9 11.15 24.42 -13.31
CA GLY A 9 11.21 22.97 -13.13
C GLY A 9 12.03 22.54 -11.90
N TRP A 10 13.21 23.13 -11.70
CA TRP A 10 14.04 22.86 -10.52
C TRP A 10 13.38 23.32 -9.22
N VAL A 11 12.73 24.49 -9.22
CA VAL A 11 12.01 25.00 -8.04
C VAL A 11 10.86 24.05 -7.66
N VAL A 12 10.04 23.63 -8.63
CA VAL A 12 8.94 22.67 -8.38
C VAL A 12 9.46 21.33 -7.90
N LEU A 13 10.56 20.83 -8.47
CA LEU A 13 11.19 19.59 -8.04
C LEU A 13 11.69 19.69 -6.61
N ILE A 14 12.44 20.73 -6.26
CA ILE A 14 12.95 20.95 -4.89
C ILE A 14 11.79 21.07 -3.90
N PHE A 15 10.75 21.81 -4.25
CA PHE A 15 9.57 21.95 -3.42
C PHE A 15 8.87 20.59 -3.18
N GLY A 16 8.69 19.79 -4.24
CA GLY A 16 8.14 18.44 -4.13
C GLY A 16 9.02 17.53 -3.26
N LEU A 17 10.34 17.58 -3.44
CA LEU A 17 11.27 16.84 -2.59
C LEU A 17 11.14 17.26 -1.13
N LEU A 18 11.15 18.56 -0.82
CA LEU A 18 11.01 19.05 0.55
C LEU A 18 9.67 18.61 1.16
N TYR A 19 8.57 18.71 0.41
CA TYR A 19 7.26 18.28 0.86
C TYR A 19 7.22 16.79 1.25
N PHE A 20 7.89 15.91 0.49
CA PHE A 20 7.97 14.48 0.80
C PHE A 20 9.02 14.13 1.87
N PHE A 21 10.21 14.73 1.80
CA PHE A 21 11.35 14.34 2.63
C PHE A 21 11.35 14.99 4.01
N ILE A 22 10.75 16.17 4.20
CA ILE A 22 10.68 16.80 5.53
C ILE A 22 9.92 15.92 6.54
N PRO A 23 8.71 15.39 6.23
CA PRO A 23 8.02 14.47 7.14
C PRO A 23 8.82 13.20 7.44
N LEU A 24 9.50 12.63 6.43
CA LEU A 24 10.33 11.43 6.60
C LEU A 24 11.53 11.72 7.50
N ALA A 25 12.21 12.85 7.30
CA ALA A 25 13.29 13.30 8.17
C ALA A 25 12.79 13.51 9.61
N GLY A 26 11.61 14.12 9.78
CA GLY A 26 10.94 14.25 11.07
C GLY A 26 10.68 12.89 11.72
N LEU A 27 10.11 11.93 10.98
CA LEU A 27 9.87 10.57 11.46
C LEU A 27 11.18 9.90 11.92
N THR A 28 12.26 10.01 11.15
CA THR A 28 13.56 9.45 11.54
C THR A 28 14.10 10.13 12.78
N GLU A 29 14.00 11.45 12.89
CA GLU A 29 14.46 12.23 14.03
C GLU A 29 13.71 11.84 15.32
N PHE A 30 12.38 11.68 15.24
CA PHE A 30 11.57 11.21 16.36
C PHE A 30 11.87 9.76 16.74
N SER A 31 12.11 8.89 15.75
CA SER A 31 12.45 7.48 15.99
C SER A 31 13.75 7.30 16.80
N LEU A 32 14.71 8.22 16.64
CA LEU A 32 16.02 8.17 17.31
C LEU A 32 16.00 8.81 18.71
N LYS A 33 14.99 9.62 19.03
CA LYS A 33 14.86 10.34 20.31
C LYS A 33 14.12 9.54 21.38
N ALA A 34 14.36 8.22 21.43
CA ALA A 34 13.81 7.35 22.47
C ALA A 34 14.31 7.72 23.89
N ARG A 35 15.53 8.26 23.98
CA ARG A 35 16.08 8.88 25.20
C ARG A 35 16.06 10.39 25.07
N ARG A 36 15.71 11.09 26.16
CA ARG A 36 15.74 12.56 26.18
C ARG A 36 17.17 13.06 26.01
N GLY A 37 17.38 13.96 25.04
CA GLY A 37 18.65 14.66 24.84
C GLY A 37 19.74 13.87 24.12
N VAL A 38 19.49 12.63 23.68
CA VAL A 38 20.51 11.80 22.99
C VAL A 38 19.86 10.99 21.86
N TYR A 39 20.52 10.94 20.71
CA TYR A 39 20.15 10.01 19.64
C TYR A 39 20.55 8.58 20.01
N SER A 40 19.60 7.66 19.93
CA SER A 40 19.80 6.26 20.28
C SER A 40 18.96 5.35 19.42
N LEU A 41 19.44 4.12 19.21
CA LEU A 41 18.69 3.06 18.53
C LEU A 41 17.82 2.23 19.49
N ASP A 42 17.63 2.73 20.71
CA ASP A 42 16.89 2.06 21.78
C ASP A 42 15.44 1.72 21.39
N ALA A 43 14.77 2.59 20.63
CA ALA A 43 13.42 2.30 20.13
C ALA A 43 13.42 1.06 19.24
N TYR A 44 14.38 0.96 18.32
CA TYR A 44 14.51 -0.19 17.41
C TYR A 44 14.83 -1.47 18.18
N ALA A 45 15.76 -1.42 19.14
CA ALA A 45 16.07 -2.57 19.99
C ALA A 45 14.84 -3.04 20.79
N LYS A 46 14.04 -2.12 21.34
CA LYS A 46 12.81 -2.47 22.06
C LYS A 46 11.78 -3.12 21.14
N VAL A 47 11.50 -2.52 19.98
CA VAL A 47 10.51 -3.00 19.02
C VAL A 47 10.90 -4.37 18.46
N ILE A 48 12.17 -4.58 18.10
CA ILE A 48 12.63 -5.86 17.55
C ILE A 48 12.56 -6.98 18.60
N ASN A 49 12.76 -6.68 19.87
CA ASN A 49 12.68 -7.66 20.96
C ASN A 49 11.24 -7.87 21.48
N ASP A 50 10.26 -7.12 20.99
CA ASP A 50 8.85 -7.26 21.38
C ASP A 50 8.21 -8.44 20.63
N PRO A 51 7.77 -9.51 21.34
CA PRO A 51 7.14 -10.67 20.71
C PRO A 51 5.83 -10.33 19.98
N GLU A 52 5.07 -9.34 20.47
CA GLU A 52 3.82 -8.92 19.83
C GLU A 52 4.10 -8.22 18.49
N PHE A 53 5.14 -7.37 18.46
CA PHE A 53 5.61 -6.76 17.21
C PHE A 53 6.07 -7.85 16.22
N GLN A 54 6.87 -8.82 16.65
CA GLN A 54 7.32 -9.90 15.77
C GLN A 54 6.14 -10.69 15.18
N ALA A 55 5.14 -11.03 16.00
CA ALA A 55 3.96 -11.76 15.55
C ALA A 55 3.13 -10.96 14.53
N THR A 56 2.82 -9.71 14.85
CA THR A 56 1.99 -8.85 13.97
C THR A 56 2.72 -8.43 12.69
N PHE A 57 4.01 -8.13 12.79
CA PHE A 57 4.85 -7.79 11.63
C PHE A 57 5.01 -8.98 10.70
N SER A 58 5.35 -10.17 11.22
CA SER A 58 5.51 -11.39 10.41
C SER A 58 4.19 -11.79 9.73
N PHE A 59 3.07 -11.72 10.45
CA PHE A 59 1.75 -11.93 9.86
C PHE A 59 1.48 -10.95 8.70
N SER A 60 1.74 -9.67 8.89
CA SER A 60 1.54 -8.65 7.85
C SER A 60 2.41 -8.91 6.62
N VAL A 61 3.68 -9.24 6.81
CA VAL A 61 4.61 -9.58 5.72
C VAL A 61 4.14 -10.83 4.98
N MET A 62 3.77 -11.88 5.72
CA MET A 62 3.27 -13.12 5.13
C MET A 62 2.00 -12.89 4.30
N MET A 63 1.03 -12.16 4.84
CA MET A 63 -0.20 -11.83 4.13
C MET A 63 0.03 -10.94 2.90
N ALA A 64 0.96 -9.98 2.98
CA ALA A 64 1.34 -9.16 1.84
C ALA A 64 1.96 -10.03 0.72
N LEU A 65 2.91 -10.91 1.05
CA LEU A 65 3.54 -11.81 0.10
C LEU A 65 2.53 -12.79 -0.51
N ALA A 66 1.68 -13.41 0.31
CA ALA A 66 0.63 -14.31 -0.17
C ALA A 66 -0.32 -13.59 -1.14
N THR A 67 -0.75 -12.36 -0.80
CA THR A 67 -1.62 -11.54 -1.64
C THR A 67 -0.95 -11.19 -2.97
N ILE A 68 0.34 -10.84 -2.97
CA ILE A 68 1.10 -10.55 -4.19
C ILE A 68 1.18 -11.80 -5.07
N VAL A 69 1.56 -12.94 -4.51
CA VAL A 69 1.70 -14.20 -5.26
C VAL A 69 0.36 -14.60 -5.88
N ILE A 70 -0.70 -14.67 -5.08
CA ILE A 70 -2.05 -15.02 -5.56
C ILE A 70 -2.52 -13.98 -6.60
N GLY A 71 -2.33 -12.69 -6.33
CA GLY A 71 -2.69 -11.61 -7.23
C GLY A 71 -2.00 -11.71 -8.58
N VAL A 72 -0.69 -11.96 -8.61
CA VAL A 72 0.08 -12.14 -9.85
C VAL A 72 -0.39 -13.38 -10.60
N LEU A 73 -0.55 -14.51 -9.91
CA LEU A 73 -1.02 -15.77 -10.50
C LEU A 73 -2.42 -15.66 -11.09
N LEU A 74 -3.27 -14.77 -10.59
CA LEU A 74 -4.60 -14.52 -11.14
C LEU A 74 -4.57 -13.46 -12.26
N VAL A 75 -3.96 -12.31 -12.00
CA VAL A 75 -4.05 -11.13 -12.88
C VAL A 75 -3.24 -11.33 -14.16
N VAL A 76 -2.02 -11.87 -14.09
CA VAL A 76 -1.15 -12.03 -15.26
C VAL A 76 -1.76 -12.94 -16.33
N PRO A 77 -2.18 -14.19 -16.02
CA PRO A 77 -2.78 -15.03 -17.05
C PRO A 77 -4.12 -14.49 -17.54
N THR A 78 -4.92 -13.87 -16.67
CA THR A 78 -6.18 -13.22 -17.06
C THR A 78 -5.93 -12.10 -18.08
N ALA A 79 -4.96 -11.22 -17.81
CA ALA A 79 -4.61 -10.14 -18.72
C ALA A 79 -4.08 -10.66 -20.07
N PHE A 80 -3.28 -11.74 -20.04
CA PHE A 80 -2.78 -12.39 -21.26
C PHE A 80 -3.93 -12.98 -22.09
N TRP A 81 -4.83 -13.75 -21.47
CA TRP A 81 -5.95 -14.38 -22.18
C TRP A 81 -6.92 -13.38 -22.75
N VAL A 82 -7.29 -12.34 -22.00
CA VAL A 82 -8.22 -11.31 -22.46
C VAL A 82 -7.64 -10.57 -23.67
N ARG A 83 -6.33 -10.34 -23.71
CA ARG A 83 -5.70 -9.63 -24.83
C ARG A 83 -5.48 -10.49 -26.07
N LEU A 84 -5.18 -11.79 -25.90
CA LEU A 84 -4.75 -12.65 -27.02
C LEU A 84 -5.79 -13.67 -27.46
N LYS A 85 -6.61 -14.21 -26.54
CA LYS A 85 -7.56 -15.29 -26.84
C LYS A 85 -9.02 -14.85 -26.76
N MET A 86 -9.37 -13.92 -25.86
CA MET A 86 -10.75 -13.52 -25.57
C MET A 86 -10.91 -11.99 -25.54
N PRO A 87 -10.69 -11.28 -26.66
CA PRO A 87 -10.78 -9.82 -26.71
C PRO A 87 -12.18 -9.27 -26.41
N TRP A 88 -13.23 -10.08 -26.64
CA TRP A 88 -14.61 -9.71 -26.32
C TRP A 88 -14.87 -9.60 -24.80
N ALA A 89 -14.09 -10.28 -23.95
CA ALA A 89 -14.24 -10.23 -22.50
C ALA A 89 -13.61 -8.96 -21.88
N ARG A 90 -12.82 -8.22 -22.67
CA ARG A 90 -12.06 -7.05 -22.22
C ARG A 90 -12.91 -5.97 -21.52
N PRO A 91 -14.07 -5.53 -22.04
CA PRO A 91 -14.85 -4.47 -21.39
C PRO A 91 -15.34 -4.88 -20.00
N TYR A 92 -15.72 -6.15 -19.82
CA TYR A 92 -16.18 -6.67 -18.53
C TYR A 92 -15.06 -6.75 -17.51
N VAL A 93 -13.89 -7.23 -17.93
CA VAL A 93 -12.71 -7.31 -17.06
C VAL A 93 -12.25 -5.91 -16.64
N GLU A 94 -12.14 -4.98 -17.59
CA GLU A 94 -11.80 -3.58 -17.29
C GLU A 94 -12.82 -2.98 -16.32
N PHE A 95 -14.13 -3.16 -16.57
CA PHE A 95 -15.18 -2.70 -15.66
C PHE A 95 -15.00 -3.24 -14.23
N VAL A 96 -14.89 -4.56 -14.06
CA VAL A 96 -14.74 -5.18 -12.73
C VAL A 96 -13.46 -4.71 -12.04
N THR A 97 -12.35 -4.57 -12.75
CA THR A 97 -11.09 -4.10 -12.16
C THR A 97 -11.12 -2.63 -11.74
N LEU A 98 -12.00 -1.82 -12.35
CA LEU A 98 -12.17 -0.41 -12.01
C LEU A 98 -13.20 -0.18 -10.89
N LEU A 99 -14.12 -1.13 -10.66
CA LEU A 99 -15.15 -1.01 -9.62
C LEU A 99 -14.57 -0.67 -8.23
N PRO A 100 -13.51 -1.33 -7.72
CA PRO A 100 -12.98 -1.05 -6.38
C PRO A 100 -12.39 0.36 -6.25
N LEU A 101 -11.98 0.98 -7.37
CA LEU A 101 -11.43 2.33 -7.37
C LEU A 101 -12.54 3.38 -7.21
N VAL A 102 -13.73 3.10 -7.73
CA VAL A 102 -14.89 4.00 -7.67
C VAL A 102 -15.62 3.86 -6.33
N ILE A 103 -15.69 2.64 -5.79
CA ILE A 103 -16.37 2.38 -4.52
C ILE A 103 -15.49 2.87 -3.37
N PRO A 104 -15.99 3.74 -2.46
CA PRO A 104 -15.21 4.19 -1.32
C PRO A 104 -14.75 3.02 -0.45
N ALA A 105 -13.51 3.07 0.04
CA ALA A 105 -12.91 1.99 0.83
C ALA A 105 -13.78 1.56 2.02
N ILE A 106 -14.40 2.52 2.71
CA ILE A 106 -15.29 2.24 3.85
C ILE A 106 -16.51 1.40 3.48
N VAL A 107 -17.06 1.60 2.28
CA VAL A 107 -18.20 0.83 1.78
C VAL A 107 -17.78 -0.61 1.48
N ILE A 108 -16.57 -0.79 0.91
CA ILE A 108 -16.00 -2.12 0.66
C ILE A 108 -15.79 -2.87 1.99
N VAL A 109 -15.26 -2.20 3.02
CA VAL A 109 -15.05 -2.79 4.34
C VAL A 109 -16.38 -3.26 4.95
N PHE A 110 -17.41 -2.42 4.98
CA PHE A 110 -18.72 -2.84 5.49
C PHE A 110 -19.35 -3.96 4.66
N GLY A 111 -19.16 -3.94 3.34
CA GLY A 111 -19.57 -5.02 2.45
C GLY A 111 -18.92 -6.35 2.83
N TYR A 112 -17.61 -6.36 3.05
CA TYR A 112 -16.88 -7.57 3.47
C TYR A 112 -17.29 -8.04 4.86
N ILE A 113 -17.41 -7.15 5.84
CA ILE A 113 -17.88 -7.51 7.18
C ILE A 113 -19.26 -8.19 7.07
N ARG A 114 -20.18 -7.64 6.29
CA ARG A 114 -21.51 -8.24 6.10
C ARG A 114 -21.45 -9.60 5.39
N LEU A 115 -20.57 -9.76 4.40
CA LEU A 115 -20.46 -10.98 3.59
C LEU A 115 -19.78 -12.13 4.36
N TYR A 116 -18.82 -11.84 5.22
CA TYR A 116 -18.07 -12.85 5.98
C TYR A 116 -18.55 -13.01 7.43
N ASN A 117 -19.66 -12.37 7.82
CA ASN A 117 -20.29 -12.57 9.12
C ASN A 117 -21.13 -13.87 9.11
N THR A 118 -21.24 -14.51 10.28
CA THR A 118 -21.94 -15.78 10.53
C THR A 118 -23.42 -15.76 10.15
N SER A 119 -24.06 -14.58 10.09
CA SER A 119 -25.46 -14.42 9.63
C SER A 119 -25.61 -14.23 8.11
N SER A 120 -24.55 -14.47 7.34
CA SER A 120 -24.53 -14.25 5.88
C SER A 120 -24.90 -15.51 5.08
N PHE A 121 -25.02 -15.34 3.76
CA PHE A 121 -25.24 -16.44 2.81
C PHE A 121 -24.05 -17.41 2.70
N LEU A 122 -22.84 -17.00 3.11
CA LEU A 122 -21.65 -17.84 3.24
C LEU A 122 -21.27 -17.91 4.73
N PRO A 123 -21.96 -18.75 5.54
CA PRO A 123 -21.64 -18.86 6.95
C PRO A 123 -20.24 -19.44 7.11
N LEU A 124 -19.31 -18.59 7.56
CA LEU A 124 -18.05 -18.98 8.18
C LEU A 124 -18.14 -18.70 9.68
#